data_AF-A0A948ZNW8-F1
#
_entry.id   AF-A0A948ZNW8-F1
#
_cell.length_a   1.000
_cell.length_b   1.000
_cell.length_c   1.000
_cell.angle_alpha   90.00
_cell.angle_beta   90.00
_cell.angle_gamma   90.00
#
_symmetry.space_group_name_H-M   'P 1'
#
loop_
_entity.id
_entity.type
_entity.pdbx_description
1 polymer ?
#
loop_
_entity_poly.entity_id
_entity_poly.type
_entity_poly.pdbx_seq_one_letter_code
_entity_poly.pdbx_strand_id
1 'polypeptide(L)'
;MAEFLDFLGFLNQQLNTRQLQRMESFLMPANFSSMVGEFMSATIPKYCKTLVKNTYHNGHPDLLPARKYEGNACQHGTEGIEIKASRHGSGWQGHNAEDTWLMVFVFDVNSARDASQGIEPKPFRFLKVVGGQLVKSDWAFSGRSATSRRTITASVKRTGFEKLEANWIYRAESE
;
A
#
# COMPACT_ATOMS: atom_id res chain seq x y z
N MET A 1 10.75 -0.38 -6.72
CA MET A 1 11.10 0.32 -5.46
C MET A 1 12.06 1.50 -5.70
N ALA A 2 13.22 1.31 -6.34
CA ALA A 2 14.13 2.42 -6.68
C ALA A 2 13.45 3.56 -7.46
N GLU A 3 12.66 3.24 -8.50
CA GLU A 3 11.90 4.24 -9.26
C GLU A 3 11.01 5.15 -8.38
N PHE A 4 10.47 4.65 -7.26
CA PHE A 4 9.67 5.47 -6.35
C PHE A 4 10.54 6.39 -5.49
N LEU A 5 11.72 5.94 -5.09
CA LEU A 5 12.70 6.76 -4.38
C LEU A 5 13.17 7.91 -5.27
N ASP A 6 13.47 7.62 -6.53
CA ASP A 6 13.87 8.63 -7.52
C ASP A 6 12.74 9.63 -7.76
N PHE A 7 11.50 9.15 -7.94
CA PHE A 7 10.32 9.99 -8.10
C PHE A 7 10.09 10.93 -6.92
N LEU A 8 10.08 10.40 -5.68
CA LEU A 8 9.86 11.20 -4.49
C LEU A 8 11.03 12.15 -4.22
N GLY A 9 12.26 11.70 -4.44
CA GLY A 9 13.47 12.50 -4.32
C GLY A 9 13.45 13.69 -5.27
N PHE A 10 13.10 13.45 -6.54
CA PHE A 10 12.91 14.50 -7.54
C PHE A 10 11.88 15.54 -7.07
N LEU A 11 10.68 15.10 -6.67
CA LEU A 11 9.63 16.02 -6.23
C LEU A 11 10.06 16.84 -5.02
N ASN A 12 10.61 16.21 -3.98
CA ASN A 12 11.02 16.92 -2.77
C ASN A 12 12.17 17.89 -3.03
N GLN A 13 13.10 17.56 -3.93
CA GLN A 13 14.14 18.52 -4.36
C GLN A 13 13.52 19.71 -5.09
N GLN A 14 12.60 19.50 -6.03
CA GLN A 14 11.93 20.61 -6.72
C GLN A 14 11.11 21.49 -5.77
N LEU A 15 10.37 20.90 -4.84
CA LEU A 15 9.64 21.63 -3.80
C LEU A 15 10.59 22.48 -2.95
N ASN A 16 11.72 21.92 -2.54
CA ASN A 16 12.72 22.65 -1.76
C ASN A 16 13.31 23.86 -2.51
N THR A 17 13.57 23.76 -3.82
CA THR A 17 14.05 24.92 -4.63
C THR A 17 13.06 26.09 -4.64
N ARG A 18 11.79 25.84 -4.32
CA ARG A 18 10.71 26.82 -4.23
C ARG A 18 10.32 27.16 -2.79
N GLN A 19 11.10 26.71 -1.81
CA GLN A 19 10.81 26.88 -0.37
C GLN A 19 9.44 26.30 0.04
N LEU A 20 8.99 25.26 -0.67
CA LEU A 20 7.78 24.52 -0.33
C LEU A 20 8.12 23.34 0.59
N GLN A 21 7.13 22.94 1.39
CA GLN A 21 7.25 21.77 2.26
C GLN A 21 7.39 20.48 1.45
N ARG A 22 8.01 19.47 2.04
CA ARG A 22 8.10 18.11 1.47
C ARG A 22 6.71 17.51 1.31
N MET A 23 6.50 16.73 0.26
CA MET A 23 5.18 16.24 -0.11
C MET A 23 4.50 15.43 1.00
N GLU A 24 5.26 14.55 1.65
CA GLU A 24 4.81 13.73 2.78
C GLU A 24 4.43 14.54 4.04
N SER A 25 4.90 15.78 4.14
CA SER A 25 4.71 16.63 5.32
C SER A 25 3.42 17.45 5.26
N PHE A 26 2.75 17.56 4.11
CA PHE A 26 1.46 18.26 4.02
C PHE A 26 0.32 17.38 3.51
N LEU A 27 0.60 16.22 2.92
CA LEU A 27 -0.45 15.29 2.51
C LEU A 27 -1.08 14.55 3.70
N MET A 28 -2.38 14.27 3.59
CA MET A 28 -3.03 13.32 4.49
C MET A 28 -2.29 11.97 4.46
N PRO A 29 -2.06 11.31 5.60
CA PRO A 29 -1.31 10.05 5.64
C PRO A 29 -1.86 8.98 4.69
N ALA A 30 -3.19 8.88 4.58
CA ALA A 30 -3.87 7.96 3.68
C ALA A 30 -3.54 8.24 2.21
N ASN A 31 -3.57 9.50 1.78
CA ASN A 31 -3.27 9.90 0.39
C ASN A 31 -1.83 9.52 0.02
N PHE A 32 -0.87 9.77 0.93
CA PHE A 32 0.52 9.40 0.67
C PHE A 32 0.69 7.88 0.57
N SER A 33 0.06 7.11 1.45
CA SER A 33 0.06 5.65 1.36
C SER A 33 -0.59 5.14 0.07
N SER A 34 -1.72 5.72 -0.35
CA SER A 34 -2.36 5.37 -1.62
C SER A 34 -1.46 5.65 -2.81
N MET A 35 -0.75 6.79 -2.83
CA MET A 35 0.20 7.11 -3.89
C MET A 35 1.36 6.10 -3.97
N VAL A 36 1.90 5.65 -2.83
CA VAL A 36 2.92 4.59 -2.81
C VAL A 36 2.34 3.30 -3.41
N GLY A 37 1.14 2.89 -2.99
CA GLY A 37 0.47 1.69 -3.50
C GLY A 37 0.19 1.74 -5.01
N GLU A 38 -0.36 2.86 -5.49
CA GLU A 38 -0.63 3.12 -6.91
C GLU A 38 0.63 3.10 -7.76
N PHE A 39 1.73 3.66 -7.24
CA PHE A 39 3.01 3.60 -7.92
C PHE A 39 3.50 2.15 -8.01
N MET A 40 3.38 1.37 -6.94
CA MET A 40 3.79 -0.04 -6.95
C MET A 40 2.93 -0.86 -7.93
N SER A 41 1.61 -0.71 -7.91
CA SER A 41 0.71 -1.42 -8.85
C SER A 41 0.97 -1.03 -10.31
N ALA A 42 1.33 0.23 -10.58
CA ALA A 42 1.70 0.68 -11.92
C ALA A 42 3.08 0.19 -12.39
N THR A 43 4.01 -0.07 -11.48
CA THR A 43 5.41 -0.38 -11.85
C THR A 43 5.77 -1.85 -11.79
N ILE A 44 5.11 -2.65 -10.94
CA ILE A 44 5.34 -4.11 -10.86
C ILE A 44 5.22 -4.79 -12.25
N PRO A 45 4.19 -4.50 -13.08
CA PRO A 45 4.06 -5.12 -14.41
C PRO A 45 5.24 -4.86 -15.37
N LYS A 46 6.04 -3.81 -15.13
CA LYS A 46 7.27 -3.57 -15.91
C LYS A 46 8.26 -4.72 -15.74
N TYR A 47 8.36 -5.26 -14.53
CA TYR A 47 9.32 -6.29 -14.12
C TYR A 47 8.72 -7.70 -14.01
N CYS A 48 7.40 -7.83 -13.91
CA CYS A 48 6.70 -9.11 -13.80
C CYS A 48 5.65 -9.23 -14.91
N LYS A 49 6.00 -9.91 -16.02
CA LYS A 49 5.12 -9.99 -17.21
C LYS A 49 3.90 -10.89 -17.05
N THR A 50 3.83 -11.67 -15.98
CA THR A 50 2.67 -12.50 -15.63
C THR A 50 1.59 -11.71 -14.90
N LEU A 51 1.86 -10.45 -14.53
CA LEU A 51 0.92 -9.55 -13.88
C LEU A 51 0.68 -8.31 -14.75
N VAL A 52 -0.54 -7.78 -14.67
CA VAL A 52 -0.97 -6.53 -15.30
C VAL A 52 -1.72 -5.68 -14.29
N LYS A 53 -1.67 -4.36 -14.43
CA LYS A 53 -2.52 -3.47 -13.61
C LYS A 53 -3.98 -3.66 -14.02
N ASN A 54 -4.88 -3.74 -13.05
CA ASN A 54 -6.31 -3.74 -13.29
C ASN A 54 -6.71 -2.39 -13.89
N THR A 55 -7.30 -2.42 -15.08
CA THR A 55 -7.70 -1.21 -15.82
C THR A 55 -9.13 -0.77 -15.51
N TYR A 56 -9.88 -1.55 -14.72
CA TYR A 56 -11.22 -1.18 -14.27
C TYR A 56 -11.13 -0.08 -13.20
N HIS A 57 -11.95 0.96 -13.33
CA HIS A 57 -11.99 2.04 -12.34
C HIS A 57 -12.44 1.52 -10.97
N ASN A 58 -11.59 1.63 -9.96
CA ASN A 58 -11.77 1.03 -8.63
C ASN A 58 -11.98 -0.50 -8.69
N GLY A 59 -11.32 -1.17 -9.65
CA GLY A 59 -11.31 -2.62 -9.72
C GLY A 59 -10.51 -3.25 -8.59
N HIS A 60 -10.93 -4.43 -8.15
CA HIS A 60 -10.22 -5.23 -7.16
C HIS A 60 -10.01 -6.66 -7.70
N PRO A 61 -8.83 -7.27 -7.55
CA PRO A 61 -7.62 -6.71 -6.94
C PRO A 61 -6.86 -5.74 -7.87
N ASP A 62 -5.90 -4.98 -7.33
CA ASP A 62 -5.09 -3.98 -8.06
C ASP A 62 -4.29 -4.56 -9.25
N LEU A 63 -3.74 -5.77 -9.08
CA LEU A 63 -2.99 -6.49 -10.10
C LEU A 63 -3.73 -7.75 -10.49
N LEU A 64 -3.85 -8.02 -11.78
CA LEU A 64 -4.50 -9.21 -12.32
C LEU A 64 -3.46 -10.13 -13.00
N PRO A 65 -3.73 -11.45 -13.09
CA PRO A 65 -2.97 -12.32 -13.97
C PRO A 65 -3.10 -11.86 -15.43
N ALA A 66 -1.97 -11.74 -16.11
CA ALA A 66 -1.93 -11.31 -17.50
C ALA A 66 -2.77 -12.26 -18.39
N ARG A 67 -3.52 -11.69 -19.36
CA ARG A 67 -4.34 -12.42 -20.34
C ARG A 67 -5.52 -13.20 -19.75
N LYS A 68 -5.80 -13.07 -18.46
CA LYS A 68 -6.94 -13.77 -17.83
C LYS A 68 -8.26 -13.02 -17.97
N TYR A 69 -8.23 -11.71 -17.80
CA TYR A 69 -9.41 -10.85 -17.87
C TYR A 69 -9.39 -10.04 -19.17
N GLU A 70 -10.54 -9.95 -19.84
CA GLU A 70 -10.67 -9.13 -21.04
C GLU A 70 -10.29 -7.67 -20.75
N GLY A 71 -9.47 -7.08 -21.62
CA GLY A 71 -8.98 -5.71 -21.43
C GLY A 71 -8.13 -5.48 -20.18
N ASN A 72 -7.69 -6.54 -19.49
CA ASN A 72 -7.09 -6.47 -18.15
C ASN A 72 -7.98 -5.73 -17.13
N ALA A 73 -9.30 -5.83 -17.28
CA ALA A 73 -10.27 -5.12 -16.46
C ALA A 73 -11.12 -6.12 -15.66
N CYS A 74 -11.21 -5.92 -14.35
CA CYS A 74 -12.16 -6.65 -13.52
C CYS A 74 -12.64 -5.77 -12.37
N GLN A 75 -13.96 -5.66 -12.19
CA GLN A 75 -14.51 -4.94 -11.04
C GLN A 75 -14.21 -5.70 -9.73
N HIS A 76 -14.48 -7.00 -9.71
CA HIS A 76 -14.27 -7.89 -8.56
C HIS A 76 -13.75 -9.25 -9.05
N GLY A 77 -12.43 -9.43 -8.99
CA GLY A 77 -11.73 -10.65 -9.34
C GLY A 77 -11.40 -11.49 -8.11
N THR A 78 -11.33 -12.80 -8.30
CA THR A 78 -10.91 -13.77 -7.27
C THR A 78 -9.43 -14.12 -7.37
N GLU A 79 -8.76 -13.71 -8.45
CA GLU A 79 -7.33 -13.89 -8.63
C GLU A 79 -6.64 -12.57 -8.94
N GLY A 80 -5.36 -12.51 -8.59
CA GLY A 80 -4.59 -11.29 -8.65
C GLY A 80 -4.00 -10.97 -7.28
N ILE A 81 -3.49 -9.75 -7.12
CA ILE A 81 -2.82 -9.29 -5.91
C ILE A 81 -3.33 -7.89 -5.59
N GLU A 82 -3.89 -7.72 -4.39
CA GLU A 82 -4.22 -6.43 -3.81
C GLU A 82 -2.95 -5.81 -3.22
N ILE A 83 -2.67 -4.55 -3.57
CA ILE A 83 -1.50 -3.82 -3.09
C ILE A 83 -1.92 -2.90 -1.96
N LYS A 84 -1.14 -2.94 -0.88
CA LYS A 84 -1.28 -1.97 0.20
C LYS A 84 0.06 -1.36 0.53
N ALA A 85 0.08 -0.07 0.85
CA ALA A 85 1.24 0.57 1.42
C ALA A 85 0.90 1.18 2.78
N SER A 86 1.83 1.11 3.73
CA SER A 86 1.57 1.47 5.12
C SER A 86 2.82 1.99 5.83
N ARG A 87 2.64 2.99 6.70
CA ARG A 87 3.64 3.37 7.71
C ARG A 87 3.65 2.41 8.91
N HIS A 88 2.54 1.72 9.14
CA HIS A 88 2.39 0.78 10.25
C HIS A 88 2.94 -0.59 9.85
N GLY A 89 3.71 -1.19 10.76
CA GLY A 89 4.30 -2.52 10.58
C GLY A 89 3.30 -3.68 10.68
N SER A 90 2.05 -3.42 11.10
CA SER A 90 0.95 -4.37 11.22
C SER A 90 -0.41 -3.63 11.28
N GLY A 91 -1.52 -4.35 11.48
CA GLY A 91 -2.86 -3.75 11.64
C GLY A 91 -3.46 -3.21 10.36
N TRP A 92 -3.04 -3.72 9.21
CA TRP A 92 -3.49 -3.27 7.89
C TRP A 92 -4.98 -3.53 7.67
N GLN A 93 -5.65 -2.63 6.95
CA GLN A 93 -7.10 -2.69 6.76
C GLN A 93 -7.50 -2.85 5.29
N GLY A 94 -8.42 -3.73 4.98
CA GLY A 94 -9.16 -3.78 3.70
C GLY A 94 -10.56 -3.19 3.87
N HIS A 95 -11.30 -3.11 2.76
CA HIS A 95 -12.71 -2.72 2.81
C HIS A 95 -13.59 -3.86 3.34
N ASN A 96 -13.28 -5.11 2.98
CA ASN A 96 -14.05 -6.30 3.34
C ASN A 96 -13.15 -7.41 3.89
N ALA A 97 -13.77 -8.37 4.59
CA ALA A 97 -13.12 -9.65 4.87
C ALA A 97 -13.26 -10.53 3.62
N GLU A 98 -12.15 -10.94 3.05
CA GLU A 98 -12.14 -11.59 1.74
C GLU A 98 -10.98 -12.58 1.59
N ASP A 99 -11.14 -13.48 0.62
CA ASP A 99 -10.08 -14.38 0.20
C ASP A 99 -9.29 -13.63 -0.89
N THR A 100 -8.06 -13.23 -0.58
CA THR A 100 -7.28 -12.37 -1.47
C THR A 100 -5.79 -12.57 -1.25
N TRP A 101 -4.99 -12.39 -2.30
CA TRP A 101 -3.56 -12.19 -2.13
C TRP A 101 -3.31 -10.74 -1.79
N LEU A 102 -2.82 -10.49 -0.58
CA LEU A 102 -2.46 -9.15 -0.14
C LEU A 102 -0.93 -9.02 -0.18
N MET A 103 -0.43 -7.93 -0.77
CA MET A 103 0.97 -7.55 -0.71
C MET A 103 1.11 -6.17 -0.06
N VAL A 104 1.86 -6.10 1.03
CA VAL A 104 2.00 -4.89 1.84
C VAL A 104 3.42 -4.35 1.77
N PHE A 105 3.54 -3.12 1.28
CA PHE A 105 4.75 -2.30 1.29
C PHE A 105 4.77 -1.45 2.56
N VAL A 106 5.61 -1.82 3.52
CA VAL A 106 5.81 -1.03 4.73
C VAL A 106 6.97 -0.07 4.51
N PHE A 107 6.75 1.20 4.84
CA PHE A 107 7.74 2.25 4.64
C PHE A 107 7.85 3.18 5.85
N ASP A 108 9.01 3.80 5.99
CA ASP A 108 9.25 4.93 6.87
C ASP A 108 9.42 6.21 6.06
N VAL A 109 8.83 7.30 6.55
CA VAL A 109 8.83 8.61 5.91
C VAL A 109 8.40 9.66 6.93
N ASN A 110 8.72 10.92 6.69
CA ASN A 110 8.16 11.99 7.51
C ASN A 110 6.62 12.07 7.43
N SER A 111 6.03 12.74 8.42
CA SER A 111 4.61 13.09 8.46
C SER A 111 4.39 14.58 8.77
N ALA A 112 3.16 15.06 8.60
CA ALA A 112 2.79 16.42 8.99
C ALA A 112 3.00 16.74 10.48
N ARG A 113 3.09 15.72 11.35
CA ARG A 113 3.29 15.90 12.80
C ARG A 113 4.74 16.07 13.19
N ASP A 114 5.66 15.59 12.36
CA ASP A 114 7.09 15.50 12.68
C ASP A 114 7.69 16.86 13.02
N ALA A 115 7.37 17.89 12.23
CA ALA A 115 7.84 19.25 12.49
C ALA A 115 7.39 19.78 13.86
N SER A 116 6.14 19.52 14.25
CA SER A 116 5.63 19.91 15.58
C SER A 116 6.25 19.13 16.74
N GLN A 117 6.89 17.99 16.44
CA GLN A 117 7.59 17.14 17.39
C GLN A 117 9.11 17.37 17.38
N GLY A 118 9.61 18.34 16.63
CA GLY A 118 11.05 18.58 16.48
C GLY A 118 11.80 17.45 15.77
N ILE A 119 11.09 16.64 14.98
CA ILE A 119 11.68 15.56 14.19
C ILE A 119 12.17 16.17 12.87
N GLU A 120 13.48 16.12 12.65
CA GLU A 120 14.12 16.61 11.44
C GLU A 120 13.72 15.79 10.19
N PRO A 121 13.86 16.36 8.98
CA PRO A 121 13.62 15.64 7.75
C PRO A 121 14.48 14.37 7.63
N LYS A 122 13.86 13.25 7.30
CA LYS A 122 14.50 11.95 7.08
C LYS A 122 14.22 11.42 5.66
N PRO A 123 15.09 10.55 5.12
CA PRO A 123 14.82 9.92 3.83
C PRO A 123 13.62 8.96 3.92
N PHE A 124 12.88 8.84 2.82
CA PHE A 124 11.92 7.75 2.67
C PHE A 124 12.67 6.41 2.58
N ARG A 125 12.19 5.38 3.27
CA ARG A 125 12.76 4.03 3.21
C ARG A 125 11.66 2.98 3.16
N PHE A 126 11.74 2.03 2.23
CA PHE A 126 10.98 0.78 2.38
C PHE A 126 11.59 -0.05 3.51
N LEU A 127 10.78 -0.43 4.50
CA LEU A 127 11.21 -1.23 5.64
C LEU A 127 11.05 -2.72 5.37
N LYS A 128 9.92 -3.12 4.79
CA LYS A 128 9.66 -4.51 4.39
C LYS A 128 8.57 -4.57 3.33
N VAL A 129 8.61 -5.64 2.55
CA VAL A 129 7.51 -6.06 1.67
C VAL A 129 7.14 -7.47 2.06
N VAL A 130 5.88 -7.68 2.40
CA VAL A 130 5.33 -8.99 2.78
C VAL A 130 4.12 -9.27 1.90
N GLY A 131 3.90 -10.54 1.54
CA GLY A 131 2.76 -10.87 0.70
C GLY A 131 2.29 -12.29 0.91
N GLY A 132 1.01 -12.56 0.68
CA GLY A 132 0.47 -13.90 0.90
C GLY A 132 -1.04 -13.97 0.76
N GLN A 133 -1.55 -15.18 0.64
CA GLN A 133 -2.98 -15.41 0.55
C GLN A 133 -3.62 -15.33 1.93
N LEU A 134 -4.53 -14.37 2.09
CA LEU A 134 -5.43 -14.26 3.23
C LEU A 134 -6.76 -14.90 2.87
N VAL A 135 -7.41 -15.47 3.88
CA VAL A 135 -8.81 -15.92 3.79
C VAL A 135 -9.68 -15.11 4.75
N LYS A 136 -11.00 -15.14 4.57
CA LYS A 136 -11.96 -14.38 5.41
C LYS A 136 -11.71 -14.47 6.92
N SER A 137 -11.27 -15.62 7.43
CA SER A 137 -10.99 -15.82 8.86
C SER A 137 -9.76 -15.07 9.37
N ASP A 138 -8.85 -14.66 8.49
CA ASP A 138 -7.68 -13.82 8.79
C ASP A 138 -8.03 -12.35 9.00
N TRP A 139 -9.30 -11.98 8.85
CA TRP A 139 -9.79 -10.62 9.00
C TRP A 139 -10.68 -10.45 10.24
N ALA A 140 -10.60 -9.29 10.86
CA ALA A 140 -11.53 -8.79 11.86
C ALA A 140 -12.43 -7.76 11.21
N PHE A 141 -13.65 -8.16 10.87
CA PHE A 141 -14.64 -7.25 10.31
C PHE A 141 -15.06 -6.21 11.35
N SER A 142 -14.97 -4.94 10.97
CA SER A 142 -15.44 -3.81 11.77
C SER A 142 -16.59 -3.15 11.02
N GLY A 143 -17.80 -3.60 11.34
CA GLY A 143 -19.03 -2.98 10.87
C GLY A 143 -19.18 -1.54 11.36
N ARG A 144 -20.31 -0.92 10.99
CA ARG A 144 -20.61 0.48 11.31
C ARG A 144 -22.04 0.61 11.81
N SER A 145 -22.25 1.49 12.77
CA SER A 145 -23.58 1.85 13.25
C SER A 145 -24.34 2.67 12.20
N ALA A 146 -25.67 2.73 12.32
CA ALA A 146 -26.51 3.54 11.45
C ALA A 146 -26.14 5.03 11.41
N THR A 147 -25.52 5.55 12.47
CA THR A 147 -25.08 6.96 12.59
C THR A 147 -23.67 7.20 12.08
N SER A 148 -22.94 6.15 11.68
CA SER A 148 -21.56 6.28 11.26
C SER A 148 -21.46 6.82 9.84
N ARG A 149 -20.66 7.87 9.65
CA ARG A 149 -20.30 8.41 8.32
C ARG A 149 -19.05 7.74 7.72
N ARG A 150 -18.51 6.70 8.36
CA ARG A 150 -17.29 6.01 7.92
C ARG A 150 -17.65 4.74 7.15
N THR A 151 -16.84 4.40 6.15
CA THR A 151 -16.95 3.12 5.44
C THR A 151 -16.62 1.95 6.37
N ILE A 152 -17.26 0.80 6.12
CA ILE A 152 -16.88 -0.48 6.72
C ILE A 152 -15.42 -0.80 6.41
N THR A 153 -14.77 -1.50 7.33
CA THR A 153 -13.38 -1.95 7.16
C THR A 153 -13.21 -3.33 7.74
N ALA A 154 -12.24 -4.08 7.23
CA ALA A 154 -11.76 -5.30 7.86
C ALA A 154 -10.27 -5.15 8.16
N SER A 155 -9.86 -5.43 9.39
CA SER A 155 -8.45 -5.36 9.77
C SER A 155 -7.81 -6.74 9.72
N VAL A 156 -6.59 -6.86 9.23
CA VAL A 156 -5.81 -8.10 9.26
C VAL A 156 -5.55 -8.49 10.72
N LYS A 157 -5.96 -9.71 11.09
CA LYS A 157 -5.70 -10.33 12.41
C LYS A 157 -4.28 -10.84 12.49
N ARG A 158 -3.90 -11.30 13.69
CA ARG A 158 -2.62 -11.96 13.95
C ARG A 158 -2.33 -13.11 12.99
N THR A 159 -3.31 -13.98 12.70
CA THR A 159 -3.11 -15.12 11.79
C THR A 159 -2.75 -14.66 10.38
N GLY A 160 -3.45 -13.65 9.85
CA GLY A 160 -3.13 -13.07 8.55
C GLY A 160 -1.78 -12.37 8.54
N PHE A 161 -1.47 -11.62 9.60
CA PHE A 161 -0.17 -10.99 9.78
C PHE A 161 0.96 -12.03 9.76
N GLU A 162 0.84 -13.13 10.51
CA GLU A 162 1.83 -14.19 10.57
C GLU A 162 2.03 -14.88 9.20
N LYS A 163 0.95 -15.11 8.44
CA LYS A 163 1.04 -15.63 7.06
C LYS A 163 1.85 -14.71 6.15
N LEU A 164 1.58 -13.40 6.22
CA LEU A 164 2.29 -12.40 5.41
C LEU A 164 3.77 -12.32 5.81
N GLU A 165 4.06 -12.25 7.11
CA GLU A 165 5.43 -12.17 7.62
C GLU A 165 6.28 -13.40 7.28
N ALA A 166 5.67 -14.59 7.29
CA ALA A 166 6.32 -15.84 6.91
C ALA A 166 6.69 -15.88 5.42
N ASN A 167 5.99 -15.12 4.58
CA ASN A 167 6.23 -15.01 3.14
C ASN A 167 6.71 -13.61 2.75
N TRP A 168 7.78 -13.17 3.42
CA TRP A 168 8.42 -11.89 3.15
C TRP A 168 9.13 -11.90 1.78
N ILE A 169 9.11 -10.75 1.10
CA ILE A 169 9.72 -10.54 -0.21
C ILE A 169 10.96 -9.65 -0.07
N TYR A 170 10.88 -8.65 0.81
CA TYR A 170 11.98 -7.74 1.12
C TYR A 170 11.95 -7.37 2.60
N ARG A 171 13.12 -7.23 3.20
CA ARG A 171 13.32 -6.63 4.52
C ARG A 171 14.56 -5.76 4.45
N ALA A 172 14.45 -4.52 4.89
CA ALA A 172 15.61 -3.68 5.13
C ALA A 172 16.42 -4.29 6.28
N GLU A 173 17.74 -4.17 6.21
CA GLU A 173 18.60 -4.48 7.33
C GLU A 173 18.22 -3.59 8.53
N SER A 174 18.33 -4.16 9.74
CA SER A 174 18.27 -3.38 10.97
C SER A 174 19.42 -2.37 10.94
N GLU A 175 19.15 -1.11 11.29
CA GLU A 175 20.23 -0.18 11.66
C GLU A 175 20.88 -0.61 12.98
#